data_AF-A0A1E5NZ38-F1
#
_entry.id   AF-A0A1E5NZ38-F1
#
_cell.length_a   1.000
_cell.length_b   1.000
_cell.length_c   1.000
_cell.angle_alpha   90.00
_cell.angle_beta   90.00
_cell.angle_gamma   90.00
#
_symmetry.space_group_name_H-M   'P 1'
#
loop_
_entity.id
_entity.type
_entity.pdbx_description
1 polymer ?
#
loop_
_entity_poly.entity_id
_entity_poly.type
_entity_poly.pdbx_seq_one_letter_code
_entity_poly.pdbx_strand_id
1 'polypeptide(L)'
;MTDADRDLIVIMLKNQTPAEEIHQRLPNVSVGQIAAIAEIEGLTEAHAKAQKLTTANTKHEKAPTEGADPQLAQVLEALAWGENNHSARIRNLAKRIRTGLSELQQLKQGAAAVEAAEREVAAVTEQLLQAQAKLRQLKNAGKRPKTPPPAKASPLADKRRRDEIRAWAHTQGMAVSQVGSIPKQVLDAWNNRDGKATVPAQRQAG
;
A
#
# COMPACT_ATOMS: atom_id res chain seq x y z
N MET A 1 13.26 25.65 21.69
CA MET A 1 14.23 24.84 20.94
C MET A 1 14.98 25.78 20.04
N THR A 2 16.29 25.87 20.19
CA THR A 2 17.13 26.71 19.32
C THR A 2 17.44 25.96 18.02
N ASP A 3 17.79 26.68 16.95
CA ASP A 3 18.20 26.03 15.69
C ASP A 3 19.44 25.14 15.89
N ALA A 4 20.34 25.53 16.81
CA ALA A 4 21.49 24.72 17.20
C ALA A 4 21.09 23.39 17.86
N ASP A 5 20.03 23.39 18.69
CA ASP A 5 19.51 22.15 19.29
C ASP A 5 18.94 21.22 18.22
N ARG A 6 18.25 21.77 17.21
CA ARG A 6 17.68 20.99 16.10
C ARG A 6 18.78 20.32 15.29
N ASP A 7 19.83 21.04 14.91
CA ASP A 7 20.95 20.49 14.13
C ASP A 7 21.67 19.38 14.90
N LEU A 8 21.88 19.57 16.21
CA LEU A 8 22.49 18.57 17.06
C LEU A 8 21.63 17.29 17.15
N ILE A 9 20.31 17.43 17.27
CA ILE A 9 19.37 16.29 17.23
C ILE A 9 19.50 15.54 15.91
N VAL A 10 19.51 16.23 14.76
CA VAL A 10 19.65 15.59 13.46
C VAL A 10 20.97 14.83 13.32
N ILE A 11 22.07 15.39 13.82
CA ILE A 11 23.38 14.72 13.85
C ILE A 11 23.32 13.44 14.71
N MET A 12 22.75 13.53 15.91
CA MET A 12 22.63 12.39 16.83
C MET A 12 21.72 11.29 16.28
N LEU A 13 20.61 11.67 15.62
CA LEU A 13 19.70 10.76 14.94
C LEU A 13 20.38 10.02 13.77
N LYS A 14 21.17 10.74 12.96
CA LYS A 14 21.97 10.13 11.88
C LYS A 14 23.00 9.12 12.40
N ASN A 15 23.52 9.35 13.60
CA ASN A 15 24.43 8.44 14.30
C ASN A 15 23.70 7.32 15.06
N GLN A 16 22.39 7.11 14.83
CA GLN A 16 21.56 6.10 15.49
C GLN A 16 21.49 6.24 17.02
N THR A 17 21.72 7.45 17.56
CA THR A 17 21.57 7.68 18.99
C THR A 17 20.08 7.61 19.36
N PRO A 18 19.69 6.86 20.40
CA PRO A 18 18.30 6.77 20.80
C PRO A 18 17.77 8.12 21.30
N ALA A 19 16.51 8.41 21.02
CA ALA A 19 15.84 9.66 21.41
C ALA A 19 15.95 9.94 22.93
N GLU A 20 16.06 8.90 23.76
CA GLU A 20 16.19 9.07 25.22
C GLU A 20 17.57 9.53 25.64
N GLU A 21 18.62 9.09 24.93
CA GLU A 21 19.96 9.62 25.16
C GLU A 21 20.07 11.05 24.62
N ILE A 22 19.38 11.37 23.53
CA ILE A 22 19.27 12.75 23.01
C ILE A 22 18.53 13.63 24.03
N HIS A 23 17.43 13.15 24.62
CA HIS A 23 16.68 13.86 25.66
C HIS A 23 17.49 14.06 26.95
N GLN A 24 18.29 13.07 27.35
CA GLN A 24 19.18 13.21 28.52
C GLN A 24 20.26 14.28 28.31
N ARG A 25 20.76 14.43 27.08
CA ARG A 25 21.76 15.47 26.76
C ARG A 25 21.12 16.83 26.48
N LEU A 26 19.88 16.86 26.00
CA LEU A 26 19.10 18.05 25.72
C LEU A 26 17.77 18.02 26.50
N PRO A 27 17.80 18.26 27.82
CA PRO A 27 16.61 18.15 28.68
C PRO A 27 15.52 19.17 28.32
N ASN A 28 15.89 20.24 27.60
CA ASN A 28 14.97 21.27 27.12
C ASN A 28 14.17 20.84 25.87
N VAL A 29 14.45 19.67 25.30
CA VAL A 29 13.77 19.13 24.12
C VAL A 29 13.08 17.84 24.49
N SER A 30 11.78 17.75 24.25
CA SER A 30 11.01 16.54 24.58
C SER A 30 11.23 15.42 23.56
N VAL A 31 11.03 14.18 23.98
CA VAL A 31 11.06 12.99 23.11
C VAL A 31 10.10 13.14 21.92
N GLY A 32 8.94 13.79 22.14
CA GLY A 32 7.98 14.10 21.07
C GLY A 32 8.51 15.10 20.04
N GLN A 33 9.32 16.08 20.46
CA GLN A 33 9.97 17.02 19.54
C GLN A 33 11.08 16.36 18.73
N ILE A 34 11.84 15.45 19.35
CA ILE A 34 12.89 14.66 18.67
C ILE A 34 12.25 13.75 17.62
N ALA A 35 11.12 13.11 17.94
CA ALA A 35 10.37 12.29 16.99
C ALA A 35 9.82 13.11 15.81
N ALA A 36 9.29 14.30 16.06
CA ALA A 36 8.81 15.20 15.02
C ALA A 36 9.94 15.66 14.08
N ILE A 37 11.14 15.93 14.61
CA ILE A 37 12.31 16.25 13.79
C ILE A 37 12.74 15.04 12.96
N ALA A 38 12.78 13.85 13.56
CA ALA A 38 13.11 12.62 12.83
C ALA A 38 12.13 12.35 11.67
N GLU A 39 10.85 12.66 11.87
CA GLU A 39 9.79 12.56 10.85
C GLU A 39 9.99 13.54 9.70
N ILE A 40 10.23 14.81 10.01
CA ILE A 40 10.48 15.85 9.00
C ILE A 40 11.73 15.53 8.17
N GLU A 41 12.77 14.99 8.79
CA GLU A 41 14.07 14.69 8.15
C GLU A 41 14.14 13.27 7.54
N GLY A 42 13.03 12.51 7.56
CA GLY A 42 12.96 11.17 6.96
C GLY A 42 13.83 10.10 7.64
N LEU A 43 14.21 10.30 8.91
CA LEU A 43 15.07 9.41 9.70
C LEU A 43 14.26 8.35 10.49
N THR A 44 12.99 8.13 10.11
CA THR A 44 11.97 7.39 10.87
C THR A 44 12.11 5.87 10.84
N GLU A 45 12.76 5.28 9.83
CA GLU A 45 12.90 3.82 9.73
C GLU A 45 13.79 3.22 10.84
N ALA A 46 14.80 3.96 11.29
CA ALA A 46 15.60 3.56 12.45
C ALA A 46 14.87 3.77 13.79
N HIS A 47 13.88 4.68 13.83
CA HIS A 47 13.15 5.10 15.03
C HIS A 47 11.86 4.29 15.31
N ALA A 48 11.16 3.82 14.27
CA ALA A 48 9.98 2.96 14.42
C ALA A 48 10.33 1.61 15.09
N LYS A 49 11.59 1.17 15.00
CA LYS A 49 12.11 -0.01 15.69
C LYS A 49 12.31 0.22 17.19
N ALA A 50 12.58 1.45 17.63
CA ALA A 50 12.82 1.80 19.03
C ALA A 50 11.51 2.04 19.82
N GLN A 51 10.49 2.68 19.22
CA GLN A 51 9.20 2.88 19.90
C GLN A 51 8.46 1.56 20.20
N LYS A 52 8.61 0.55 19.35
CA LYS A 52 8.07 -0.80 19.62
C LYS A 52 8.71 -1.49 20.84
N LEU A 53 9.89 -1.03 21.30
CA LEU A 53 10.54 -1.55 22.50
C LEU A 53 10.12 -0.81 23.77
N THR A 54 9.69 0.46 23.68
CA THR A 54 9.43 1.30 24.86
C THR A 54 7.95 1.35 25.30
N THR A 55 6.98 1.09 24.41
CA THR A 55 5.55 1.03 24.85
C THR A 55 5.18 -0.25 25.59
N ALA A 56 6.05 -1.26 25.59
CA ALA A 56 5.87 -2.48 26.36
C ALA A 56 6.42 -2.40 27.80
N ASN A 57 7.13 -1.33 28.18
CA ASN A 57 7.98 -1.34 29.38
C ASN A 57 7.81 -0.15 30.34
N THR A 58 6.68 0.56 30.32
CA THR A 58 6.35 1.58 31.34
C THR A 58 5.53 1.00 32.50
N LYS A 59 6.06 -0.03 33.16
CA LYS A 59 5.78 -0.29 34.59
C LYS A 59 6.92 -1.16 35.15
N HIS A 60 7.77 -0.53 35.94
CA HIS A 60 8.93 -1.06 36.67
C HIS A 60 10.30 -1.06 35.98
N GLU A 61 11.15 -0.20 36.56
CA GLU A 61 12.54 -0.44 36.99
C GLU A 61 13.70 -0.56 35.98
N LYS A 62 14.72 0.29 36.27
CA LYS A 62 16.09 -0.08 36.67
C LYS A 62 16.93 -0.90 35.68
N ALA A 63 18.09 -0.31 35.40
CA ALA A 63 19.12 -0.74 34.45
C ALA A 63 19.46 -2.25 34.45
N PRO A 64 19.89 -2.77 33.29
CA PRO A 64 20.11 -4.20 33.09
C PRO A 64 21.41 -4.62 33.78
N THR A 65 21.30 -5.57 34.71
CA THR A 65 22.47 -6.31 35.20
C THR A 65 22.32 -7.73 34.70
N GLU A 66 23.34 -8.22 34.00
CA GLU A 66 23.52 -9.63 33.67
C GLU A 66 23.38 -10.46 34.96
N GLY A 67 22.29 -11.19 35.08
CA GLY A 67 21.97 -12.01 36.24
C GLY A 67 20.56 -12.54 36.05
N ALA A 68 20.40 -13.85 36.18
CA ALA A 68 19.11 -14.52 36.04
C ALA A 68 17.98 -13.74 36.73
N ASP A 69 16.84 -13.61 36.04
CA ASP A 69 15.66 -12.90 36.53
C ASP A 69 15.37 -13.30 37.99
N PRO A 70 15.52 -12.39 38.97
CA PRO A 70 15.47 -12.73 40.40
C PRO A 70 14.12 -13.30 40.79
N GLN A 71 13.05 -12.97 40.06
CA GLN A 71 11.73 -13.55 40.27
C GLN A 71 11.67 -15.00 39.80
N LEU A 72 12.30 -15.34 38.67
CA LEU A 72 12.37 -16.71 38.17
C LEU A 72 13.14 -17.61 39.15
N ALA A 73 14.24 -17.11 39.69
CA ALA A 73 15.01 -17.82 40.71
C ALA A 73 14.16 -18.14 41.95
N GLN A 74 13.41 -17.15 42.45
CA GLN A 74 12.49 -17.34 43.59
C GLN A 74 11.38 -18.35 43.29
N VAL A 75 10.81 -18.34 42.08
CA VAL A 75 9.76 -19.29 41.67
C VAL A 75 10.31 -20.71 41.58
N LEU A 76 11.50 -20.90 41.01
CA LEU A 76 12.15 -22.20 40.92
C LEU A 76 12.52 -22.75 42.31
N GLU A 77 13.00 -21.88 43.20
CA GLU A 77 13.29 -22.23 44.59
C GLU A 77 12.00 -22.61 45.35
N ALA A 78 10.92 -21.86 45.19
CA ALA A 78 9.62 -22.16 45.80
C ALA A 78 9.03 -23.49 45.30
N LEU A 79 9.19 -23.80 44.02
CA LEU A 79 8.81 -25.09 43.43
C LEU A 79 9.63 -26.23 44.01
N ALA A 80 10.95 -26.08 44.08
CA ALA A 80 11.86 -27.09 44.64
C ALA A 80 11.59 -27.35 46.13
N TRP A 81 11.35 -26.29 46.91
CA TRP A 81 10.91 -26.40 48.30
C TRP A 81 9.55 -27.09 48.41
N GLY A 82 8.62 -26.75 47.52
CA GLY A 82 7.27 -27.32 47.49
C GLY A 82 7.26 -28.82 47.19
N GLU A 83 8.10 -29.29 46.28
CA GLU A 83 8.25 -30.72 45.95
C GLU A 83 8.81 -31.56 47.12
N ASN A 84 9.71 -30.97 47.92
CA ASN A 84 10.34 -31.63 49.08
C ASN A 84 9.60 -31.41 50.41
N ASN A 85 8.48 -30.68 50.40
CA ASN A 85 7.74 -30.37 51.61
C ASN A 85 7.07 -31.60 52.22
N HIS A 86 6.96 -31.69 53.55
CA HIS A 86 6.31 -32.80 54.25
C HIS A 86 4.78 -32.82 54.06
N SER A 87 4.16 -31.67 53.77
CA SER A 87 2.74 -31.56 53.48
C SER A 87 2.39 -32.11 52.09
N ALA A 88 1.52 -33.12 52.04
CA ALA A 88 1.04 -33.69 50.79
C ALA A 88 0.32 -32.66 49.89
N ARG A 89 -0.38 -31.70 50.50
CA ARG A 89 -1.08 -30.61 49.78
C ARG A 89 -0.08 -29.74 49.01
N ILE A 90 1.03 -29.36 49.64
CA ILE A 90 2.04 -28.49 49.03
C ILE A 90 2.77 -29.24 47.90
N ARG A 91 3.15 -30.51 48.11
CA ARG A 91 3.76 -31.33 47.04
C ARG A 91 2.85 -31.49 45.83
N ASN A 92 1.56 -31.75 46.05
CA ASN A 92 0.59 -31.90 44.96
C ASN A 92 0.41 -30.58 44.18
N LEU A 93 0.46 -29.43 44.86
CA LEU A 93 0.42 -28.13 44.20
C LEU A 93 1.66 -27.90 43.32
N ALA A 94 2.86 -28.16 43.86
CA ALA A 94 4.11 -28.01 43.11
C ALA A 94 4.14 -28.88 41.85
N LYS A 95 3.70 -30.15 41.95
CA LYS A 95 3.56 -31.06 40.80
C LYS A 95 2.61 -30.52 39.74
N ARG A 96 1.43 -30.01 40.13
CA ARG A 96 0.46 -29.42 39.20
C ARG A 96 1.02 -28.20 38.47
N ILE A 97 1.72 -27.33 39.19
CA ILE A 97 2.36 -26.16 38.60
C ILE A 97 3.43 -26.59 37.58
N ARG A 98 4.25 -27.59 37.91
CA ARG A 98 5.25 -28.15 36.98
C ARG A 98 4.61 -28.71 35.71
N THR A 99 3.53 -29.47 35.84
CA THR A 99 2.76 -29.97 34.68
C THR A 99 2.23 -28.80 33.84
N GLY A 100 1.59 -27.81 34.46
CA GLY A 100 1.08 -26.63 33.73
C GLY A 100 2.17 -25.82 33.03
N LEU A 101 3.36 -25.69 33.63
CA LEU A 101 4.52 -25.05 33.00
C LEU A 101 5.00 -25.82 31.76
N SER A 102 5.03 -27.16 31.83
CA SER A 102 5.38 -28.00 30.68
C SER A 102 4.35 -27.90 29.55
N GLU A 103 3.06 -27.84 29.87
CA GLU A 103 1.98 -27.65 28.90
C GLU A 103 2.07 -26.27 28.22
N LEU A 104 2.31 -25.20 28.99
CA LEU A 104 2.52 -23.86 28.43
C LEU A 104 3.73 -23.80 27.50
N GLN A 105 4.81 -24.50 27.85
CA GLN A 105 5.98 -24.59 26.98
C GLN A 105 5.65 -25.31 25.67
N GLN A 106 4.90 -26.41 25.72
CA GLN A 106 4.43 -27.12 24.53
C GLN A 106 3.51 -26.24 23.66
N LEU A 107 2.57 -25.52 24.27
CA LEU A 107 1.69 -24.58 23.56
C LEU A 107 2.48 -23.45 22.88
N LYS A 108 3.49 -22.90 23.55
CA LYS A 108 4.38 -21.88 22.97
C LYS A 108 5.14 -22.41 21.76
N GLN A 109 5.66 -23.64 21.85
CA GLN A 109 6.36 -24.28 20.72
C GLN A 109 5.39 -24.56 19.56
N GLY A 110 4.17 -25.03 19.86
CA GLY A 110 3.12 -25.23 18.86
C GLY A 110 2.70 -23.94 18.17
N ALA A 111 2.53 -22.85 18.93
CA ALA A 111 2.18 -21.53 18.37
C ALA A 111 3.27 -21.02 17.41
N ALA A 112 4.55 -21.18 17.77
CA ALA A 112 5.66 -20.81 16.88
C ALA A 112 5.67 -21.63 15.57
N ALA A 113 5.32 -22.92 15.65
CA ALA A 113 5.18 -23.77 14.46
C ALA A 113 3.99 -23.35 13.58
N VAL A 114 2.86 -22.96 14.18
CA VAL A 114 1.69 -22.44 13.46
C VAL A 114 2.05 -21.13 12.74
N GLU A 115 2.67 -20.17 13.43
CA GLU A 115 3.10 -18.92 12.79
C GLU A 115 4.08 -19.14 11.64
N ALA A 116 4.99 -20.12 11.77
CA ALA A 116 5.92 -20.47 10.69
C ALA A 116 5.16 -21.03 9.47
N ALA A 117 4.21 -21.95 9.70
CA ALA A 117 3.38 -22.51 8.63
C ALA A 117 2.51 -21.44 7.96
N GLU A 118 1.94 -20.50 8.73
CA GLU A 118 1.16 -19.39 8.18
C GLU A 118 2.01 -18.49 7.27
N ARG A 119 3.27 -18.22 7.64
CA ARG A 119 4.22 -17.46 6.79
C ARG A 119 4.53 -18.19 5.49
N GLU A 120 4.70 -19.51 5.54
CA GLU A 120 4.91 -20.33 4.34
C GLU A 120 3.70 -20.28 3.40
N VAL A 121 2.49 -20.43 3.95
CA VAL A 121 1.24 -20.32 3.17
C VAL A 121 1.11 -18.94 2.52
N ALA A 122 1.42 -17.87 3.24
CA ALA A 122 1.40 -16.52 2.71
C ALA A 122 2.40 -16.36 1.54
N ALA A 123 3.62 -16.85 1.69
CA ALA A 123 4.65 -16.79 0.65
C ALA A 123 4.26 -17.57 -0.61
N VAL A 124 3.73 -18.79 -0.45
CA VAL A 124 3.26 -19.62 -1.58
C VAL A 124 2.07 -18.96 -2.28
N THR A 125 1.17 -18.33 -1.53
CA THR A 125 0.02 -17.61 -2.10
C THR A 125 0.47 -16.42 -2.94
N GLU A 126 1.48 -15.66 -2.48
CA GLU A 126 2.05 -14.56 -3.25
C GLU A 126 2.67 -15.06 -4.56
N GLN A 127 3.46 -16.14 -4.51
CA GLN A 127 4.05 -16.75 -5.70
C GLN A 127 2.97 -17.22 -6.70
N LEU A 128 1.88 -17.80 -6.20
CA LEU A 128 0.76 -18.21 -7.03
C LEU A 128 0.09 -17.02 -7.72
N LEU A 129 -0.13 -15.92 -7.00
CA LEU A 129 -0.67 -14.69 -7.57
C LEU A 129 0.25 -14.11 -8.66
N GLN A 130 1.55 -14.07 -8.42
CA GLN A 130 2.55 -13.63 -9.40
C GLN A 130 2.54 -14.52 -10.65
N ALA A 131 2.50 -15.84 -10.48
CA ALA A 131 2.42 -16.80 -11.58
C ALA A 131 1.13 -16.63 -12.40
N GLN A 132 -0.01 -16.43 -11.73
CA GLN A 132 -1.28 -16.16 -12.40
C GLN A 132 -1.25 -14.84 -13.16
N ALA A 133 -0.67 -13.78 -12.60
CA ALA A 133 -0.52 -12.49 -13.27
C ALA A 133 0.33 -12.63 -14.53
N LYS A 134 1.46 -13.34 -14.45
CA LYS A 134 2.32 -13.64 -15.60
C LYS A 134 1.57 -14.42 -16.68
N LEU A 135 0.78 -15.42 -16.30
CA LEU A 135 -0.05 -16.19 -17.22
C LEU A 135 -1.11 -15.32 -17.92
N ARG A 136 -1.76 -14.41 -17.18
CA ARG A 136 -2.71 -13.44 -17.77
C ARG A 136 -2.02 -12.49 -18.75
N GLN A 137 -0.84 -11.99 -18.40
CA GLN A 137 -0.04 -11.14 -19.28
C GLN A 137 0.32 -11.87 -20.58
N LEU A 138 0.82 -13.10 -20.49
CA LEU A 138 1.16 -13.90 -21.68
C LEU A 138 -0.09 -14.22 -22.55
N LYS A 139 -1.23 -14.53 -21.93
CA LYS A 139 -2.50 -14.75 -22.66
C LYS A 139 -3.00 -13.48 -23.35
N ASN A 140 -2.78 -12.31 -22.76
CA ASN A 140 -3.20 -11.04 -23.32
C ASN A 140 -2.21 -10.50 -24.35
N ALA A 141 -0.90 -10.75 -24.20
CA ALA A 141 0.13 -10.37 -25.15
C ALA A 141 -0.06 -11.04 -26.54
N GLY A 142 -0.66 -12.24 -26.57
CA GLY A 142 -1.05 -12.91 -27.82
C GLY A 142 -2.29 -12.32 -28.51
N LYS A 143 -3.04 -11.42 -27.87
CA LYS A 143 -4.20 -10.74 -28.48
C LYS A 143 -3.73 -9.42 -29.09
N ARG A 144 -3.70 -9.36 -30.44
CA ARG A 144 -3.45 -8.11 -31.15
C ARG A 144 -4.38 -7.00 -30.64
N PRO A 145 -3.88 -5.79 -30.35
CA PRO A 145 -4.72 -4.67 -29.95
C PRO A 145 -5.73 -4.41 -31.08
N LYS A 146 -7.01 -4.54 -30.76
CA LYS A 146 -8.09 -4.15 -31.66
C LYS A 146 -8.06 -2.63 -31.69
N THR A 147 -7.65 -2.08 -32.82
CA THR A 147 -7.56 -0.63 -33.08
C THR A 147 -8.82 0.04 -32.55
N PRO A 148 -8.73 1.06 -31.67
CA PRO A 148 -9.91 1.72 -31.16
C PRO A 148 -10.71 2.31 -32.34
N PRO A 149 -12.03 2.07 -32.41
CA PRO A 149 -12.85 2.75 -33.41
C PRO A 149 -12.77 4.26 -33.15
N PRO A 150 -12.67 5.10 -34.21
CA PRO A 150 -12.56 6.54 -34.05
C PRO A 150 -13.74 7.07 -33.23
N ALA A 151 -13.44 7.95 -32.26
CA ALA A 151 -14.43 8.58 -31.41
C ALA A 151 -15.51 9.25 -32.26
N LYS A 152 -16.78 8.84 -32.07
CA LYS A 152 -17.91 9.46 -32.74
C LYS A 152 -18.06 10.90 -32.21
N ALA A 153 -18.17 11.86 -33.13
CA ALA A 153 -18.41 13.26 -32.80
C ALA A 153 -19.71 13.43 -31.98
N SER A 154 -19.74 14.43 -31.10
CA SER A 154 -20.90 14.71 -30.26
C SER A 154 -22.15 15.04 -31.10
N PRO A 155 -23.35 14.53 -30.76
CA PRO A 155 -24.58 14.72 -31.55
C PRO A 155 -24.97 16.18 -31.82
N LEU A 156 -24.54 17.10 -30.95
CA LEU A 156 -24.77 18.54 -31.10
C LEU A 156 -23.91 19.17 -32.21
N ALA A 157 -22.68 18.67 -32.40
CA ALA A 157 -21.81 19.09 -33.49
C ALA A 157 -22.35 18.61 -34.85
N ASP A 158 -22.92 17.41 -34.88
CA ASP A 158 -23.55 16.84 -36.09
C ASP A 158 -24.83 17.57 -36.51
N LYS A 159 -25.58 18.17 -35.56
CA LYS A 159 -26.75 18.98 -35.90
C LYS A 159 -26.34 20.31 -36.53
N ARG A 160 -25.44 21.06 -35.90
CA ARG A 160 -24.95 22.35 -36.41
C ARG A 160 -24.34 22.21 -37.81
N ARG A 161 -23.49 21.19 -38.01
CA ARG A 161 -22.88 20.90 -39.31
C ARG A 161 -23.93 20.63 -40.39
N ARG A 162 -25.01 19.89 -40.07
CA ARG A 162 -26.10 19.64 -41.03
C ARG A 162 -26.85 20.92 -41.38
N ASP A 163 -27.09 21.79 -40.41
CA ASP A 163 -27.78 23.06 -40.64
C ASP A 163 -26.96 24.01 -41.52
N GLU A 164 -25.64 24.05 -41.32
CA GLU A 164 -24.68 24.79 -42.17
C GLU A 164 -24.68 24.30 -43.63
N ILE A 165 -24.66 22.98 -43.84
CA ILE A 165 -24.70 22.38 -45.19
C ILE A 165 -26.01 22.73 -45.90
N ARG A 166 -27.15 22.73 -45.19
CA ARG A 166 -28.45 23.11 -45.80
C ARG A 166 -28.50 24.58 -46.17
N ALA A 167 -28.05 25.46 -45.28
CA ALA A 167 -28.01 26.90 -45.54
C ALA A 167 -27.18 27.21 -46.79
N TRP A 168 -26.02 26.58 -46.93
CA TRP A 168 -25.20 26.72 -48.13
C TRP A 168 -25.85 26.11 -49.37
N ALA A 169 -26.48 24.95 -49.26
CA ALA A 169 -27.14 24.34 -50.40
C ALA A 169 -28.24 25.25 -50.99
N HIS A 170 -29.00 25.92 -50.12
CA HIS A 170 -30.00 26.91 -50.53
C HIS A 170 -29.38 28.13 -51.23
N THR A 171 -28.21 28.63 -50.79
CA THR A 171 -27.55 29.74 -51.48
C THR A 171 -26.99 29.36 -52.85
N GLN A 172 -26.69 28.07 -53.07
CA GLN A 172 -26.27 27.54 -54.36
C GLN A 172 -27.45 27.10 -55.25
N GLY A 173 -28.70 27.31 -54.82
CA GLY A 173 -29.89 26.91 -55.58
C GLY A 173 -30.14 25.39 -55.63
N MET A 174 -29.50 24.60 -54.75
CA MET A 174 -29.69 23.15 -54.68
C MET A 174 -30.95 22.79 -53.87
N ALA A 175 -31.71 21.80 -54.34
CA ALA A 175 -32.91 21.33 -53.66
C ALA A 175 -32.55 20.43 -52.46
N VAL A 176 -32.82 20.91 -51.23
CA VAL A 176 -32.57 20.19 -49.99
C VAL A 176 -33.77 20.30 -49.04
N SER A 177 -34.14 19.18 -48.40
CA SER A 177 -35.19 19.16 -47.37
C SER A 177 -34.72 19.85 -46.10
N GLN A 178 -35.60 20.65 -45.47
CA GLN A 178 -35.31 21.30 -44.19
C GLN A 178 -35.14 20.31 -43.04
N VAL A 179 -35.76 19.12 -43.14
CA VAL A 179 -35.74 18.10 -42.08
C VAL A 179 -35.21 16.78 -42.64
N GLY A 180 -34.45 16.06 -41.83
CA GLY A 180 -33.96 14.73 -42.14
C GLY A 180 -32.56 14.70 -42.77
N SER A 181 -32.32 13.65 -43.55
CA SER A 181 -31.02 13.37 -44.17
C SER A 181 -30.72 14.31 -45.33
N ILE A 182 -29.46 14.72 -45.48
CA ILE A 182 -29.02 15.58 -46.57
C ILE A 182 -28.72 14.70 -47.80
N PRO A 183 -29.18 15.05 -49.00
CA PRO A 183 -28.86 14.31 -50.22
C PRO A 183 -27.34 14.18 -50.42
N LYS A 184 -26.88 13.01 -50.84
CA LYS A 184 -25.45 12.71 -51.00
C LYS A 184 -24.73 13.69 -51.94
N GLN A 185 -25.40 14.08 -53.03
CA GLN A 185 -24.85 15.04 -54.01
C GLN A 185 -24.49 16.39 -53.37
N VAL A 186 -25.27 16.84 -52.38
CA VAL A 186 -25.03 18.10 -51.67
C VAL A 186 -23.88 17.96 -50.69
N LEU A 187 -23.75 16.81 -50.02
CA LEU A 187 -22.61 16.50 -49.15
C LEU A 187 -21.30 16.45 -49.95
N ASP A 188 -21.32 15.82 -51.12
CA ASP A 188 -20.17 15.73 -52.00
C ASP A 188 -19.77 17.13 -52.51
N ALA A 189 -20.73 17.96 -52.93
CA ALA A 189 -20.48 19.34 -53.34
C ALA A 189 -19.94 20.20 -52.20
N TRP A 190 -20.48 20.05 -50.98
CA TRP A 190 -20.01 20.75 -49.78
C TRP A 190 -18.57 20.35 -49.42
N ASN A 191 -18.22 19.07 -49.48
CA ASN A 191 -16.85 18.62 -49.21
C ASN A 191 -15.87 19.09 -50.29
N ASN A 192 -16.32 19.19 -51.54
CA ASN A 192 -15.51 19.66 -52.66
C ASN A 192 -15.32 21.19 -52.68
N ARG A 193 -16.20 21.97 -52.02
CA ARG A 193 -16.12 23.43 -51.91
C ARG A 193 -14.79 23.91 -51.32
N ASP A 194 -14.32 23.25 -50.27
CA ASP A 194 -13.12 23.67 -49.51
C ASP A 194 -11.82 23.01 -50.02
N GLY A 195 -11.88 22.32 -51.17
CA GLY A 195 -10.70 21.79 -51.86
C GLY A 195 -9.96 20.66 -51.13
N LYS A 196 -10.57 20.01 -50.13
CA LYS A 196 -9.98 18.84 -49.44
C LYS A 196 -10.73 17.54 -49.79
N ALA A 197 -10.17 16.89 -50.82
CA ALA A 197 -10.17 15.46 -51.13
C ALA A 197 -11.00 14.98 -52.34
N THR A 198 -10.24 14.67 -53.40
CA THR A 198 -10.44 13.57 -54.36
C THR A 198 -11.81 13.45 -55.02
N VAL A 199 -11.89 14.02 -56.22
CA VAL A 199 -12.81 13.64 -57.29
C VAL A 199 -12.74 12.12 -57.51
N PRO A 200 -13.79 11.33 -57.25
CA PRO A 200 -13.95 10.07 -57.95
C PRO A 200 -14.52 10.41 -59.32
N ALA A 201 -13.71 10.19 -60.36
CA ALA A 201 -14.15 10.25 -61.75
C ALA A 201 -15.27 9.21 -61.95
N GLN A 202 -16.53 9.65 -61.94
CA GLN A 202 -17.64 8.83 -62.37
C GLN A 202 -17.97 9.18 -63.82
N ARG A 203 -17.57 8.24 -64.68
CA ARG A 203 -17.71 8.20 -66.12
C ARG A 203 -19.13 8.52 -66.58
N GLN A 204 -19.23 9.43 -67.54
CA GLN A 204 -20.29 9.43 -68.54
C GLN A 204 -20.15 8.17 -69.42
N ALA A 205 -21.25 7.46 -69.58
CA ALA A 205 -21.63 6.56 -70.68
C ALA A 205 -23.00 6.03 -70.22
N GLY A 206 -24.13 6.28 -70.88
CA GLY A 206 -24.42 6.38 -72.30
C GLY A 206 -25.82 5.76 -72.42
#